data_AF-A0A7C3LJH1-F1
#
_entry.id   AF-A0A7C3LJH1-F1
#
_cell.length_a   1.000
_cell.length_b   1.000
_cell.length_c   1.000
_cell.angle_alpha   90.00
_cell.angle_beta   90.00
_cell.angle_gamma   90.00
#
_symmetry.space_group_name_H-M   'P 1'
#
loop_
_entity.id
_entity.type
_entity.pdbx_description
1 polymer ?
#
loop_
_entity_poly.entity_id
_entity_poly.type
_entity_poly.pdbx_seq_one_letter_code
_entity_poly.pdbx_strand_id
1 'polypeptide(L)'
;MRALIMAALAVCLAGTALAAMRDEPGEFHGVPFGRQYVPDPSFSCQQDSEEGLRCSRTNDSLSQYGVPLKSVSYLFMYKQLYTVDLEVSGRENFDRLESALAAKHGQPIKTPGGMTVFEGVQVDIILYYDKERSAGEVSYVFKNLPCPVE
;
A
#
# COMPACT_ATOMS: atom_id res chain seq x y z
N MET A 1 -19.96 28.51 56.20
CA MET A 1 -19.80 27.10 55.79
C MET A 1 -20.76 26.81 54.64
N ARG A 2 -20.37 27.07 53.39
CA ARG A 2 -21.08 26.58 52.18
C ARG A 2 -20.03 26.30 51.12
N ALA A 3 -20.11 25.09 50.59
CA ALA A 3 -19.06 24.35 49.94
C ALA A 3 -18.67 24.89 48.55
N LEU A 4 -17.38 24.81 48.26
CA LEU A 4 -16.81 24.86 46.93
C LEU A 4 -17.41 23.73 46.07
N ILE A 5 -17.89 24.06 44.86
CA ILE A 5 -18.10 23.07 43.81
C ILE A 5 -16.92 23.20 42.86
N MET A 6 -15.96 22.28 42.99
CA MET A 6 -14.89 22.08 42.02
C MET A 6 -15.46 21.39 40.78
N ALA A 7 -15.47 22.11 39.65
CA ALA A 7 -15.68 21.50 38.34
C ALA A 7 -14.38 20.79 37.92
N ALA A 8 -14.36 19.46 38.04
CA ALA A 8 -13.29 18.63 37.53
C ALA A 8 -13.41 18.56 35.99
N LEU A 9 -12.50 19.27 35.31
CA LEU A 9 -12.32 19.18 33.86
C LEU A 9 -11.68 17.80 33.56
N ALA A 10 -12.49 16.84 33.12
CA ALA A 10 -12.00 15.56 32.63
C ALA A 10 -11.30 15.79 31.28
N VAL A 11 -9.98 15.93 31.31
CA VAL A 11 -9.14 15.89 30.10
C VAL A 11 -9.10 14.45 29.63
N CYS A 12 -9.93 14.11 28.64
CA CYS A 12 -9.79 12.86 27.89
C CYS A 12 -8.45 12.90 27.15
N LEU A 13 -7.45 12.20 27.71
CA LEU A 13 -6.23 11.81 27.01
C LEU A 13 -6.62 10.80 25.93
N ALA A 14 -7.11 11.28 24.80
CA ALA A 14 -7.21 10.49 23.59
C ALA A 14 -5.78 10.26 23.09
N GLY A 15 -5.17 9.14 23.50
CA GLY A 15 -4.01 8.62 22.82
C GLY A 15 -4.39 8.46 21.36
N THR A 16 -3.71 9.19 20.48
CA THR A 16 -3.82 9.00 19.03
C THR A 16 -3.24 7.64 18.70
N ALA A 17 -4.04 6.58 18.87
CA ALA A 17 -3.83 5.39 18.08
C ALA A 17 -3.84 5.86 16.63
N LEU A 18 -2.71 5.69 15.93
CA LEU A 18 -2.66 5.91 14.49
C LEU A 18 -3.79 5.08 13.90
N ALA A 19 -4.83 5.76 13.43
CA ALA A 19 -5.95 5.10 12.83
C ALA A 19 -5.44 4.46 11.54
N ALA A 20 -5.70 3.16 11.38
CA ALA A 20 -5.48 2.49 10.11
C ALA A 20 -6.16 3.28 8.98
N MET A 21 -5.61 3.14 7.77
CA MET A 21 -6.12 3.81 6.59
C MET A 21 -7.60 3.49 6.39
N ARG A 22 -8.32 4.47 5.86
CA ARG A 22 -9.72 4.28 5.46
C ARG A 22 -9.77 3.43 4.19
N ASP A 23 -10.84 2.67 4.02
CA ASP A 23 -11.11 1.89 2.80
C ASP A 23 -9.92 1.06 2.31
N GLU A 24 -9.25 0.36 3.24
CA GLU A 24 -8.13 -0.51 2.95
C GLU A 24 -8.44 -1.50 1.80
N PRO A 25 -7.55 -1.64 0.80
CA PRO A 25 -7.81 -2.50 -0.34
C PRO A 25 -7.68 -3.99 0.05
N GLY A 26 -8.74 -4.77 -0.18
CA GLY A 26 -8.70 -6.24 -0.04
C GLY A 26 -8.13 -6.98 -1.26
N GLU A 27 -8.06 -6.30 -2.41
CA GLU A 27 -7.56 -6.85 -3.67
C GLU A 27 -6.99 -5.75 -4.58
N PHE A 28 -6.22 -6.16 -5.59
CA PHE A 28 -5.76 -5.31 -6.69
C PHE A 28 -6.18 -5.91 -8.03
N HIS A 29 -6.96 -5.18 -8.83
CA HIS A 29 -7.48 -5.62 -10.14
C HIS A 29 -8.12 -7.02 -10.12
N GLY A 30 -8.88 -7.34 -9.06
CA GLY A 30 -9.54 -8.64 -8.88
C GLY A 30 -8.63 -9.76 -8.36
N VAL A 31 -7.40 -9.44 -7.93
CA VAL A 31 -6.49 -10.39 -7.28
C VAL A 31 -6.39 -10.05 -5.78
N PRO A 32 -7.00 -10.85 -4.90
CA PRO A 32 -6.92 -10.63 -3.46
C PRO A 32 -5.50 -10.72 -2.90
N PHE A 33 -5.16 -9.84 -1.96
CA PHE A 33 -3.91 -9.96 -1.21
C PHE A 33 -3.87 -11.25 -0.38
N GLY A 34 -2.69 -11.87 -0.27
CA GLY A 34 -2.54 -13.18 0.38
C GLY A 34 -3.08 -14.37 -0.42
N ARG A 35 -3.70 -14.14 -1.59
CA ARG A 35 -4.19 -15.23 -2.44
C ARG A 35 -3.04 -16.10 -2.91
N GLN A 36 -3.22 -17.42 -2.84
CA GLN A 36 -2.26 -18.35 -3.41
C GLN A 36 -2.16 -18.19 -4.94
N TYR A 37 -0.93 -18.16 -5.45
CA TYR A 37 -0.64 -18.20 -6.87
C TYR A 37 -1.11 -19.53 -7.44
N VAL A 38 -2.03 -19.45 -8.39
CA VAL A 38 -2.44 -20.58 -9.23
C VAL A 38 -2.05 -20.20 -10.65
N PRO A 39 -1.19 -20.97 -11.32
CA PRO A 39 -0.80 -20.67 -12.69
C PRO A 39 -2.03 -20.53 -13.59
N ASP A 40 -2.13 -19.39 -14.26
CA ASP A 40 -3.17 -19.10 -15.23
C ASP A 40 -2.57 -18.30 -16.40
N PRO A 41 -3.15 -18.39 -17.61
CA PRO A 41 -2.57 -17.80 -18.81
C PRO A 41 -2.63 -16.26 -18.86
N SER A 42 -3.28 -15.60 -17.88
CA SER A 42 -3.32 -14.15 -17.81
C SER A 42 -2.06 -13.55 -17.18
N PHE A 43 -1.25 -14.36 -16.49
CA PHE A 43 0.03 -13.95 -15.92
C PHE A 43 1.22 -14.36 -16.79
N SER A 44 2.15 -13.42 -16.98
CA SER A 44 3.50 -13.68 -17.44
C SER A 44 4.46 -13.53 -16.26
N CYS A 45 5.07 -14.62 -15.83
CA CYS A 45 5.87 -14.68 -14.61
C CYS A 45 7.33 -15.05 -14.86
N GLN A 46 8.21 -14.53 -14.01
CA GLN A 46 9.62 -14.87 -13.92
C GLN A 46 10.00 -15.11 -12.46
N GLN A 47 10.94 -16.02 -12.21
CA GLN A 47 11.47 -16.24 -10.87
C GLN A 47 12.19 -14.97 -10.39
N ASP A 48 11.82 -14.48 -9.20
CA ASP A 48 12.37 -13.26 -8.58
C ASP A 48 13.40 -13.61 -7.50
N SER A 49 13.11 -14.64 -6.69
CA SER A 49 14.00 -15.22 -5.67
C SER A 49 13.69 -16.72 -5.53
N GLU A 50 14.29 -17.46 -4.59
CA GLU A 50 13.91 -18.86 -4.34
C GLU A 50 12.39 -19.00 -4.07
N GLU A 51 11.86 -18.07 -3.26
CA GLU A 51 10.48 -18.09 -2.75
C GLU A 51 9.53 -17.13 -3.48
N GLY A 52 10.08 -16.31 -4.38
CA GLY A 52 9.41 -15.20 -5.03
C GLY A 52 9.19 -15.44 -6.52
N LEU A 53 7.96 -15.23 -6.97
CA LEU A 53 7.60 -15.20 -8.39
C LEU A 53 7.05 -13.82 -8.74
N ARG A 54 7.73 -13.10 -9.65
CA ARG A 54 7.28 -11.79 -10.13
C ARG A 54 6.52 -11.97 -11.42
N CYS A 55 5.30 -11.44 -11.45
CA CYS A 55 4.37 -11.59 -12.56
C CYS A 55 3.85 -10.24 -13.04
N SER A 56 3.34 -10.23 -14.27
CA SER A 56 2.59 -9.13 -14.87
C SER A 56 1.36 -9.70 -15.60
N ARG A 57 0.33 -8.89 -15.79
CA ARG A 57 -0.83 -9.25 -16.63
C ARG A 57 -0.96 -8.25 -17.76
N THR A 58 -1.01 -8.73 -18.99
CA THR A 58 -1.10 -7.88 -20.19
C THR A 58 -2.42 -7.12 -20.31
N ASN A 59 -3.49 -7.61 -19.68
CA ASN A 59 -4.82 -7.01 -19.74
C ASN A 59 -5.11 -6.05 -18.57
N ASP A 60 -4.16 -5.84 -17.66
CA ASP A 60 -4.35 -4.88 -16.58
C ASP A 60 -4.36 -3.45 -17.12
N SER A 61 -5.27 -2.64 -16.59
CA SER A 61 -5.26 -1.20 -16.87
C SER A 61 -3.96 -0.58 -16.37
N LEU A 62 -3.21 0.06 -17.25
CA LEU A 62 -2.06 0.91 -16.88
C LEU A 62 -2.52 2.32 -16.49
N SER A 63 -3.54 2.38 -15.63
CA SER A 63 -3.99 3.60 -14.99
C SER A 63 -4.61 3.31 -13.64
N GLN A 64 -4.26 4.15 -12.64
CA GLN A 64 -4.81 4.08 -11.30
C GLN A 64 -5.31 5.46 -10.89
N TYR A 65 -6.57 5.56 -10.47
CA TYR A 65 -7.24 6.83 -10.14
C TYR A 65 -7.10 7.93 -11.24
N GLY A 66 -7.09 7.52 -12.52
CA GLY A 66 -6.93 8.43 -13.66
C GLY A 66 -5.50 8.95 -13.87
N VAL A 67 -4.52 8.40 -13.15
CA VAL A 67 -3.08 8.63 -13.37
C VAL A 67 -2.54 7.50 -14.25
N PRO A 68 -1.81 7.79 -15.34
CA PRO A 68 -1.19 6.76 -16.17
C PRO A 68 -0.04 6.07 -15.41
N LEU A 69 -0.01 4.74 -15.48
CA LEU A 69 1.07 3.92 -14.95
C LEU A 69 2.03 3.52 -16.07
N LYS A 70 3.29 3.36 -15.73
CA LYS A 70 4.30 2.76 -16.62
C LYS A 70 4.28 1.24 -16.53
N SER A 71 4.07 0.69 -15.33
CA SER A 71 4.00 -0.74 -15.09
C SER A 71 3.16 -1.09 -13.87
N VAL A 72 2.68 -2.33 -13.86
CA VAL A 72 2.09 -3.03 -12.71
C VAL A 72 2.78 -4.39 -12.64
N SER A 73 3.29 -4.74 -11.46
CA SER A 73 3.84 -6.08 -11.22
C SER A 73 3.33 -6.67 -9.91
N TYR A 74 3.16 -7.98 -9.90
CA TYR A 74 2.67 -8.76 -8.77
C TYR A 74 3.82 -9.63 -8.28
N LEU A 75 4.20 -9.48 -7.01
CA LEU A 75 5.15 -10.37 -6.37
C LEU A 75 4.38 -11.39 -5.54
N PHE A 76 4.48 -12.66 -5.94
CA PHE A 76 4.00 -13.78 -5.15
C PHE A 76 5.15 -14.33 -4.31
N MET A 77 5.12 -14.12 -2.99
CA MET A 77 6.11 -14.63 -2.03
C MET A 77 5.51 -15.80 -1.25
N TYR A 78 6.25 -16.90 -1.07
CA TYR A 78 5.72 -18.14 -0.48
C TYR A 78 4.41 -18.60 -1.14
N LYS A 79 4.36 -18.44 -2.47
CA LYS A 79 3.18 -18.71 -3.31
C LYS A 79 1.96 -17.85 -2.98
N GLN A 80 2.05 -16.74 -2.25
CA GLN A 80 0.92 -15.85 -1.96
C GLN A 80 1.17 -14.45 -2.51
N LEU A 81 0.13 -13.75 -2.98
CA LEU A 81 0.27 -12.36 -3.41
C LEU A 81 0.71 -11.50 -2.23
N TYR A 82 1.97 -11.08 -2.27
CA TYR A 82 2.62 -10.31 -1.22
C TYR A 82 2.60 -8.83 -1.55
N THR A 83 3.11 -8.49 -2.74
CA THR A 83 3.25 -7.09 -3.14
C THR A 83 2.65 -6.85 -4.50
N VAL A 84 2.02 -5.69 -4.68
CA VAL A 84 1.76 -5.13 -6.01
C VAL A 84 2.53 -3.84 -6.14
N ASP A 85 3.45 -3.80 -7.11
CA ASP A 85 4.31 -2.65 -7.37
C ASP A 85 3.82 -1.92 -8.63
N LEU A 86 3.61 -0.61 -8.49
CA LEU A 86 3.28 0.30 -9.58
C LEU A 86 4.45 1.26 -9.80
N GLU A 87 4.74 1.56 -11.07
CA GLU A 87 5.63 2.66 -11.42
C GLU A 87 4.86 3.75 -12.17
N VAL A 88 5.08 5.01 -11.80
CA VAL A 88 4.57 6.19 -12.51
C VAL A 88 5.71 7.06 -13.00
N SER A 89 5.55 7.67 -14.17
CA SER A 89 6.57 8.56 -14.74
C SER A 89 6.39 10.00 -14.29
N GLY A 90 7.46 10.61 -13.78
CA GLY A 90 7.51 12.03 -13.45
C GLY A 90 6.84 12.41 -12.13
N ARG A 91 7.33 13.51 -11.56
CA ARG A 91 6.89 14.04 -10.27
C ARG A 91 5.39 14.38 -10.22
N GLU A 92 4.87 14.97 -11.29
CA GLU A 92 3.47 15.40 -11.36
C GLU A 92 2.50 14.22 -11.24
N ASN A 93 2.74 13.12 -11.95
CA ASN A 93 1.89 11.93 -11.87
C ASN A 93 1.99 11.27 -10.49
N PHE A 94 3.19 11.24 -9.89
CA PHE A 94 3.37 10.76 -8.52
C PHE A 94 2.56 11.58 -7.52
N ASP A 95 2.68 12.91 -7.53
CA ASP A 95 1.96 13.79 -6.61
C ASP A 95 0.43 13.67 -6.80
N ARG A 96 -0.04 13.51 -8.05
CA ARG A 96 -1.46 13.25 -8.34
C ARG A 96 -1.94 11.92 -7.78
N LEU A 97 -1.14 10.85 -7.91
CA LEU A 97 -1.48 9.53 -7.39
C LEU A 97 -1.48 9.52 -5.85
N GLU A 98 -0.48 10.12 -5.22
CA GLU A 98 -0.42 10.31 -3.76
C GLU A 98 -1.65 11.08 -3.25
N SER A 99 -2.04 12.15 -3.94
CA SER A 99 -3.23 12.95 -3.59
C SER A 99 -4.52 12.14 -3.71
N ALA A 100 -4.66 11.31 -4.76
CA ALA A 100 -5.82 10.45 -4.95
C ALA A 100 -5.90 9.35 -3.89
N LEU A 101 -4.76 8.75 -3.54
CA LEU A 101 -4.65 7.80 -2.44
C LEU A 101 -5.02 8.47 -1.11
N ALA A 102 -4.56 9.70 -0.85
CA ALA A 102 -4.89 10.41 0.37
C ALA A 102 -6.39 10.75 0.49
N ALA A 103 -7.02 11.13 -0.63
CA ALA A 103 -8.45 11.37 -0.68
C ALA A 103 -9.25 10.12 -0.27
N LYS A 104 -8.84 8.94 -0.75
CA LYS A 104 -9.49 7.66 -0.46
C LYS A 104 -9.15 7.14 0.94
N HIS A 105 -7.86 7.02 1.25
CA HIS A 105 -7.37 6.27 2.40
C HIS A 105 -7.10 7.13 3.64
N GLY A 106 -7.17 8.46 3.54
CA GLY A 106 -6.81 9.36 4.65
C GLY A 106 -5.40 9.92 4.49
N GLN A 107 -4.87 10.64 5.50
CA GLN A 107 -3.53 11.23 5.37
C GLN A 107 -2.44 10.16 5.58
N PRO A 108 -1.41 10.12 4.72
CA PRO A 108 -0.29 9.20 4.94
C PRO A 108 0.64 9.70 6.05
N ILE A 109 1.40 8.77 6.60
CA ILE A 109 2.52 9.03 7.50
C ILE A 109 3.76 9.29 6.66
N LYS A 110 4.53 10.32 7.00
CA LYS A 110 5.83 10.59 6.38
C LYS A 110 6.92 9.89 7.19
N THR A 111 7.75 9.10 6.54
CA THR A 111 8.87 8.42 7.20
C THR A 111 10.20 9.12 6.92
N PRO A 112 11.23 8.87 7.74
CA PRO A 112 12.61 9.17 7.36
C PRO A 112 12.93 8.53 5.99
N GLY A 113 13.71 9.22 5.17
CA GLY A 113 14.03 8.79 3.79
C GLY A 113 13.06 9.29 2.72
N GLY A 114 11.99 9.98 3.10
CA GLY A 114 11.07 10.62 2.15
C GLY A 114 10.01 9.68 1.58
N MET A 115 9.78 8.52 2.20
CA MET A 115 8.64 7.67 1.87
C MET A 115 7.37 8.19 2.55
N THR A 116 6.24 7.91 1.92
CA THR A 116 4.91 8.12 2.49
C THR A 116 4.20 6.77 2.63
N VAL A 117 3.54 6.54 3.76
CA VAL A 117 2.91 5.26 4.09
C VAL A 117 1.46 5.47 4.49
N PHE A 118 0.56 4.75 3.84
CA PHE A 118 -0.80 4.53 4.33
C PHE A 118 -0.81 3.21 5.08
N GLU A 119 -0.95 3.25 6.40
CA GLU A 119 -0.88 2.05 7.24
C GLU A 119 -2.24 1.34 7.30
N GLY A 120 -2.35 0.10 6.83
CA GLY A 120 -3.57 -0.70 6.97
C GLY A 120 -3.47 -1.77 8.04
N VAL A 121 -4.54 -2.54 8.23
CA VAL A 121 -4.56 -3.70 9.11
C VAL A 121 -3.87 -4.90 8.46
N GLN A 122 -4.12 -5.12 7.17
CA GLN A 122 -3.59 -6.24 6.37
C GLN A 122 -2.66 -5.79 5.25
N VAL A 123 -2.83 -4.59 4.71
CA VAL A 123 -2.07 -4.06 3.56
C VAL A 123 -1.57 -2.67 3.90
N ASP A 124 -0.28 -2.40 3.67
CA ASP A 124 0.23 -1.03 3.62
C ASP A 124 0.32 -0.54 2.18
N ILE A 125 0.18 0.76 1.96
CA ILE A 125 0.52 1.40 0.68
C ILE A 125 1.71 2.31 0.93
N ILE A 126 2.85 1.96 0.33
CA ILE A 126 4.13 2.67 0.49
C ILE A 126 4.44 3.40 -0.81
N LEU A 127 4.81 4.67 -0.70
CA LEU A 127 5.12 5.53 -1.82
C LEU A 127 6.53 6.10 -1.66
N TYR A 128 7.26 6.12 -2.77
CA TYR A 128 8.57 6.75 -2.85
C TYR A 128 8.76 7.41 -4.21
N TYR A 129 9.40 8.57 -4.25
CA TYR A 129 9.78 9.23 -5.49
C TYR A 129 11.29 9.20 -5.68
N ASP A 130 11.73 8.43 -6.68
CA ASP A 130 13.11 8.41 -7.14
C ASP A 130 13.38 9.61 -8.04
N LYS A 131 14.13 10.58 -7.50
CA LYS A 131 14.51 11.79 -8.23
C LYS A 131 15.49 11.53 -9.37
N GLU A 132 16.35 10.52 -9.25
CA GLU A 132 17.36 10.21 -10.25
C GLU A 132 16.73 9.56 -11.47
N ARG A 133 15.79 8.63 -11.25
CA ARG A 133 15.01 7.99 -12.32
C ARG A 133 13.84 8.83 -12.81
N SER A 134 13.50 9.91 -12.10
CA SER A 134 12.26 10.67 -12.29
C SER A 134 11.03 9.77 -12.32
N ALA A 135 10.98 8.82 -11.38
CA ALA A 135 9.97 7.78 -11.30
C ALA A 135 9.38 7.71 -9.89
N GLY A 136 8.06 7.55 -9.81
CA GLY A 136 7.37 7.26 -8.58
C GLY A 136 7.10 5.76 -8.45
N GLU A 137 7.37 5.21 -7.29
CA GLU A 137 7.07 3.83 -6.93
C GLU A 137 5.94 3.81 -5.90
N VAL A 138 4.96 2.93 -6.12
CA VAL A 138 3.85 2.69 -5.20
C VAL A 138 3.72 1.19 -4.98
N SER A 139 3.89 0.73 -3.75
CA SER A 139 3.80 -0.67 -3.38
C SER A 139 2.64 -0.91 -2.43
N TYR A 140 1.74 -1.83 -2.79
CA TYR A 140 0.73 -2.38 -1.89
C TYR A 140 1.31 -3.64 -1.25
N VAL A 141 1.57 -3.63 0.05
CA VAL A 141 2.32 -4.67 0.76
C VAL A 141 1.42 -5.41 1.74
N PHE A 142 1.19 -6.69 1.51
CA PHE A 142 0.41 -7.56 2.41
C PHE A 142 1.23 -7.99 3.63
N LYS A 143 0.73 -7.71 4.84
CA LYS A 143 1.46 -7.90 6.11
C LYS A 143 1.54 -9.35 6.56
N ASN A 144 0.55 -10.16 6.23
CA ASN A 144 0.35 -11.47 6.84
C ASN A 144 0.87 -12.59 5.95
N LEU A 145 2.16 -12.54 5.58
CA LEU A 145 2.80 -13.69 4.95
C LEU A 145 2.91 -14.85 5.94
N PRO A 146 2.66 -16.10 5.50
CA PRO A 146 2.98 -17.25 6.32
C PRO A 146 4.48 -17.28 6.58
N CYS A 147 4.88 -17.44 7.84
CA CYS A 147 6.26 -17.81 8.16
C CYS A 147 6.55 -19.17 7.49
N PRO A 148 7.67 -19.34 6.79
CA PRO A 148 8.09 -20.65 6.36
C PRO A 148 8.26 -21.52 7.62
N VAL A 149 7.51 -22.62 7.67
CA VAL A 149 7.74 -23.69 8.65
C VAL A 149 8.90 -24.51 8.10
N GLU A 150 10.04 -24.45 8.81
CA GLU A 150 11.25 -25.25 8.53
C GLU A 150 10.98 -26.76 8.61
#